data_AF-A0A401U2A9-F1
#
_entry.id   AF-A0A401U2A9-F1
#
_cell.length_a   1.000
_cell.length_b   1.000
_cell.length_c   1.000
_cell.angle_alpha   90.00
_cell.angle_beta   90.00
_cell.angle_gamma   90.00
#
_symmetry.space_group_name_H-M   'P 1'
#
loop_
_entity.id
_entity.type
_entity.pdbx_description
1 polymer ?
#
loop_
_entity_poly.entity_id
_entity_poly.type
_entity_poly.pdbx_seq_one_letter_code
_entity_poly.pdbx_strand_id
1 'polypeptide(L)'
;MINRFRLAAALALLLGSGGAAPAQSMPDYMAPISGKTTSTPADVATKDVLALNTGMFELYGDAARIFQKNILYKHPVILGLFSGAGGRLILYRPGKPPTEAPQVPVVYQLLKSVGHSTMALAEVVGPYVDNPDDKSWRGSMLAYRSRMQSALDGLDA
;
A
#
# COMPACT_ATOMS: atom_id res chain seq x y z
N MET A 1 22.82 -18.54 57.75
CA MET A 1 22.25 -17.18 57.64
C MET A 1 21.24 -17.20 56.50
N ILE A 2 19.94 -17.36 56.77
CA ILE A 2 18.92 -16.28 56.93
C ILE A 2 18.74 -15.51 55.60
N ASN A 3 17.58 -15.30 54.97
CA ASN A 3 16.18 -15.79 55.05
C ASN A 3 15.38 -15.01 53.98
N ARG A 4 14.26 -15.56 53.48
CA ARG A 4 13.04 -14.85 52.98
C ARG A 4 13.21 -14.08 51.65
N PHE A 5 12.41 -14.30 50.59
CA PHE A 5 10.97 -14.07 50.46
C PHE A 5 10.43 -14.89 49.25
N ARG A 6 9.46 -15.80 49.41
CA ARG A 6 8.00 -15.64 49.10
C ARG A 6 7.74 -15.21 47.64
N LEU A 7 6.91 -15.83 46.80
CA LEU A 7 5.60 -16.47 47.00
C LEU A 7 5.40 -17.59 45.95
N ALA A 8 4.84 -18.71 46.40
CA ALA A 8 4.14 -19.65 45.55
C ALA A 8 2.82 -19.01 45.07
N ALA A 9 2.57 -18.99 43.76
CA ALA A 9 1.25 -18.74 43.21
C ALA A 9 0.72 -20.07 42.66
N ALA A 10 -0.05 -20.75 43.51
CA ALA A 10 -0.88 -21.87 43.12
C ALA A 10 -1.97 -21.35 42.17
N LEU A 11 -1.88 -21.70 40.88
CA LEU A 11 -2.96 -21.46 39.94
C LEU A 11 -3.99 -22.56 40.15
N ALA A 12 -4.96 -22.30 41.03
CA ALA A 12 -6.16 -23.11 41.14
C ALA A 12 -6.91 -23.04 39.80
N LEU A 13 -6.81 -24.09 39.00
CA LEU A 13 -7.77 -24.41 37.95
C LEU A 13 -9.10 -24.69 38.65
N LEU A 14 -9.84 -23.62 38.92
CA LEU A 14 -11.27 -23.68 39.17
C LEU A 14 -11.89 -24.26 37.90
N LEU A 15 -12.12 -25.58 37.94
CA LEU A 15 -13.19 -26.25 37.20
C LEU A 15 -14.51 -25.62 37.64
N GLY A 16 -14.76 -24.40 37.14
CA GLY A 16 -16.08 -23.83 37.11
C GLY A 16 -16.85 -24.59 36.06
N SER A 17 -17.56 -25.63 36.49
CA SER A 17 -18.76 -26.12 35.81
C SER A 17 -19.82 -25.01 35.86
N GLY A 18 -19.56 -23.91 35.15
CA GLY A 18 -20.57 -22.92 34.82
C GLY A 18 -21.46 -23.57 33.78
N GLY A 19 -22.61 -24.10 34.20
CA GLY A 19 -23.67 -24.44 33.27
C GLY A 19 -23.95 -23.20 32.40
N ALA A 20 -24.12 -23.41 31.10
CA ALA A 20 -24.58 -22.35 30.21
C ALA A 20 -25.87 -21.77 30.81
N ALA A 21 -25.83 -20.50 31.23
CA ALA A 21 -27.03 -19.81 31.66
C ALA A 21 -28.04 -19.87 30.50
N PRO A 22 -29.31 -20.23 30.72
CA PRO A 22 -30.30 -20.20 29.67
C PRO A 22 -30.36 -18.78 29.12
N ALA A 23 -30.28 -18.63 27.80
CA ALA A 23 -30.43 -17.34 27.16
C ALA A 23 -31.78 -16.74 27.59
N GLN A 24 -31.75 -15.55 28.19
CA GLN A 24 -32.97 -14.86 28.59
C GLN A 24 -33.83 -14.63 27.35
N SER A 25 -35.05 -15.16 27.36
CA SER A 25 -35.99 -14.94 26.25
C SER A 25 -36.37 -13.47 26.20
N MET A 26 -36.35 -12.92 25.00
CA MET A 26 -36.68 -11.52 24.79
C MET A 26 -38.18 -11.27 25.11
N PRO A 27 -38.54 -10.13 25.75
CA PRO A 27 -39.93 -9.81 26.04
C PRO A 27 -40.81 -9.75 24.79
N ASP A 28 -42.04 -10.23 24.88
CA ASP A 28 -42.96 -10.40 23.75
C ASP A 28 -43.20 -9.13 22.93
N TYR A 29 -43.20 -7.95 23.59
CA TYR A 29 -43.40 -6.66 22.92
C TYR A 29 -42.26 -6.29 21.94
N MET A 30 -41.09 -6.92 22.06
CA MET A 30 -39.96 -6.70 21.14
C MET A 30 -40.03 -7.60 19.90
N ALA A 31 -40.84 -8.65 19.90
CA ALA A 31 -40.93 -9.63 18.80
C ALA A 31 -41.17 -9.00 17.41
N PRO A 32 -42.04 -7.97 17.23
CA PRO A 32 -42.32 -7.36 15.92
C PRO A 32 -41.14 -6.60 15.32
N ILE A 33 -40.18 -6.17 16.14
CA ILE A 33 -39.09 -5.25 15.76
C ILE A 33 -37.75 -6.00 15.70
N SER A 34 -37.59 -7.02 16.53
CA SER A 34 -36.36 -7.77 16.77
C SER A 34 -35.91 -8.74 15.66
N GLY A 35 -36.49 -8.66 14.46
CA GLY A 35 -36.42 -9.67 13.39
C GLY A 35 -35.12 -10.49 13.40
N LYS A 36 -35.24 -11.82 13.49
CA LYS A 36 -34.08 -12.72 13.51
C LYS A 36 -33.29 -12.53 12.20
N THR A 37 -31.98 -12.32 12.31
CA THR A 37 -31.11 -12.33 11.14
C THR A 37 -31.07 -13.75 10.55
N THR A 38 -31.54 -13.91 9.32
CA THR A 38 -31.48 -15.19 8.60
C THR A 38 -30.08 -15.35 8.00
N SER A 39 -29.10 -15.70 8.83
CA SER A 39 -27.78 -16.14 8.33
C SER A 39 -27.62 -17.62 8.64
N THR A 40 -27.26 -18.40 7.63
CA THR A 40 -26.86 -19.80 7.84
C THR A 40 -25.49 -19.84 8.52
N PRO A 41 -25.11 -20.97 9.16
CA PRO A 41 -23.75 -21.14 9.67
C PRO A 41 -22.66 -20.92 8.60
N ALA A 42 -22.94 -21.27 7.35
CA ALA A 42 -22.03 -21.04 6.23
C ALA A 42 -21.86 -19.54 5.90
N ASP A 43 -22.94 -18.74 6.00
CA ASP A 43 -22.87 -17.29 5.80
C ASP A 43 -22.04 -16.62 6.90
N VAL A 44 -22.19 -17.07 8.15
CA VAL A 44 -21.39 -16.58 9.28
C VAL A 44 -19.92 -16.94 9.08
N ALA A 45 -19.60 -18.20 8.76
CA ALA A 45 -18.22 -18.63 8.52
C ALA A 45 -17.56 -17.85 7.36
N THR A 46 -18.30 -17.57 6.29
CA THR A 46 -17.81 -16.75 5.17
C THR A 46 -17.49 -15.32 5.63
N LYS A 47 -18.40 -14.70 6.40
CA LYS A 47 -18.19 -13.36 6.96
C LYS A 47 -16.99 -13.32 7.90
N ASP A 48 -16.80 -14.34 8.73
CA ASP A 48 -15.68 -14.42 9.67
C ASP A 48 -14.33 -14.50 8.95
N VAL A 49 -14.22 -15.28 7.87
CA VAL A 49 -13.00 -15.37 7.06
C VAL A 49 -12.70 -14.04 6.36
N LEU A 50 -13.72 -13.35 5.82
CA LEU A 50 -13.53 -12.03 5.20
C LEU A 50 -13.16 -10.96 6.24
N ALA A 51 -13.73 -11.03 7.44
CA ALA A 51 -13.38 -10.17 8.56
C ALA A 51 -11.93 -10.42 9.00
N LEU A 52 -11.50 -11.68 9.09
CA LEU A 52 -10.11 -12.05 9.37
C LEU A 52 -9.17 -11.47 8.31
N ASN A 53 -9.45 -11.66 7.02
CA ASN A 53 -8.66 -11.10 5.93
C ASN A 53 -8.51 -9.57 6.04
N THR A 54 -9.57 -8.88 6.45
CA THR A 54 -9.54 -7.44 6.68
C THR A 54 -8.67 -7.09 7.88
N GLY A 55 -8.85 -7.79 9.01
CA GLY A 55 -8.08 -7.57 10.24
C GLY A 55 -6.58 -7.84 10.08
N MET A 56 -6.18 -8.73 9.16
CA MET A 56 -4.77 -8.99 8.88
C MET A 56 -4.00 -7.74 8.41
N PHE A 57 -4.65 -6.79 7.74
CA PHE A 57 -3.98 -5.55 7.31
C PHE A 57 -3.53 -4.68 8.49
N GLU A 58 -4.21 -4.73 9.62
CA GLU A 58 -3.78 -4.04 10.85
C GLU A 58 -2.48 -4.67 11.38
N LEU A 59 -2.41 -6.01 11.42
CA LEU A 59 -1.21 -6.73 11.84
C LEU A 59 -0.01 -6.41 10.94
N TYR A 60 -0.23 -6.36 9.62
CA TYR A 60 0.80 -5.98 8.66
C TYR A 60 1.24 -4.53 8.84
N GLY A 61 0.30 -3.61 9.06
CA GLY A 61 0.60 -2.20 9.33
C GLY A 61 1.44 -2.03 10.59
N ASP A 62 1.11 -2.73 11.67
CA ASP A 62 1.85 -2.71 12.93
C ASP A 62 3.27 -3.24 12.77
N ALA A 63 3.43 -4.39 12.11
CA ALA A 63 4.74 -4.96 11.80
C ALA A 63 5.57 -4.05 10.89
N ALA A 64 4.96 -3.48 9.85
CA ALA A 64 5.62 -2.57 8.91
C ALA A 64 6.20 -1.34 9.62
N ARG A 65 5.47 -0.75 10.58
CA ARG A 65 5.98 0.39 11.39
C ARG A 65 7.23 0.02 12.17
N ILE A 66 7.25 -1.16 12.79
CA ILE A 66 8.42 -1.66 13.54
C ILE A 66 9.61 -1.90 12.59
N PHE A 67 9.38 -2.56 11.45
CA PHE A 67 10.44 -2.83 10.48
C PHE A 67 10.99 -1.57 9.85
N GLN A 68 10.13 -0.64 9.43
CA GLN A 68 10.56 0.65 8.88
C GLN A 68 11.43 1.40 9.90
N LYS A 69 11.00 1.49 11.16
CA LYS A 69 11.81 2.12 12.22
C LYS A 69 13.18 1.45 12.37
N ASN A 70 13.20 0.13 12.43
CA ASN A 70 14.44 -0.63 12.63
C ASN A 70 15.39 -0.53 11.44
N ILE A 71 14.87 -0.58 10.20
CA ILE A 71 15.65 -0.42 8.98
C ILE A 71 16.27 0.97 8.96
N LEU A 72 15.48 2.03 9.14
CA LEU A 72 15.98 3.41 9.12
C LEU A 72 16.95 3.71 10.28
N TYR A 73 16.83 2.99 11.39
CA TYR A 73 17.76 3.09 12.52
C TYR A 73 19.10 2.39 12.27
N LYS A 74 19.11 1.26 11.54
CA LYS A 74 20.30 0.43 11.38
C LYS A 74 21.03 0.65 10.06
N HIS A 75 20.34 1.11 9.02
CA HIS A 75 20.86 1.17 7.67
C HIS A 75 20.62 2.54 7.02
N PRO A 76 21.57 3.05 6.24
CA PRO A 76 21.28 4.17 5.35
C PRO A 76 20.32 3.72 4.24
N VAL A 77 19.29 4.53 3.98
CA VAL A 77 18.28 4.26 2.95
C VAL A 77 18.10 5.49 2.08
N ILE A 78 18.04 5.30 0.76
CA ILE A 78 17.64 6.33 -0.18
C ILE A 78 16.20 6.03 -0.60
N LEU A 79 15.28 6.93 -0.28
CA LEU A 79 13.90 6.89 -0.75
C LEU A 79 13.80 7.71 -2.04
N GLY A 80 13.46 7.04 -3.15
CA GLY A 80 13.17 7.69 -4.42
C GLY A 80 11.66 7.83 -4.66
N LEU A 81 11.20 9.07 -4.83
CA LEU A 81 9.81 9.40 -5.17
C LEU A 81 9.79 10.00 -6.58
N PHE A 82 9.23 9.29 -7.55
CA PHE A 82 9.23 9.70 -8.95
C PHE A 82 7.87 10.25 -9.36
N SER A 83 7.88 11.38 -10.07
CA SER A 83 6.71 12.01 -10.69
C SER A 83 7.04 12.44 -12.12
N GLY A 84 6.06 12.99 -12.85
CA GLY A 84 6.28 13.58 -14.17
C GLY A 84 7.29 14.74 -14.18
N ALA A 85 7.54 15.39 -13.04
CA ALA A 85 8.53 16.46 -12.89
C ALA A 85 9.94 15.95 -12.55
N GLY A 86 10.13 14.64 -12.40
CA GLY A 86 11.41 14.04 -12.01
C GLY A 86 11.35 13.28 -10.69
N GLY A 87 12.54 12.90 -10.18
CA GLY A 87 12.71 12.14 -8.95
C GLY A 87 13.12 13.02 -7.78
N ARG A 88 12.42 12.91 -6.67
CA ARG A 88 12.83 13.43 -5.35
C ARG A 88 13.54 12.31 -4.60
N LEU A 89 14.81 12.51 -4.26
CA LEU A 89 15.61 11.54 -3.51
C LEU A 89 15.84 12.04 -2.08
N ILE A 90 15.53 11.20 -1.10
CA ILE A 90 15.71 11.50 0.32
C ILE A 90 16.64 10.46 0.94
N LEU A 91 17.76 10.91 1.50
CA LEU A 91 18.70 10.09 2.23
C LEU A 91 18.34 10.07 3.72
N TYR A 92 17.98 8.88 4.22
CA TYR A 92 17.86 8.58 5.64
C TYR A 92 19.18 7.97 6.13
N ARG A 93 19.81 8.60 7.14
CA ARG A 93 21.01 8.07 7.79
C ARG A 93 20.68 7.75 9.26
N PRO A 94 21.20 6.65 9.82
CA PRO A 94 21.06 6.34 11.23
C PRO A 94 21.38 7.53 12.15
N GLY A 95 20.42 7.90 13.01
CA GLY A 95 20.59 8.96 14.02
C GLY A 95 20.75 10.38 13.45
N LYS A 96 20.49 10.61 12.16
CA LYS A 96 20.55 11.94 11.54
C LYS A 96 19.20 12.32 10.91
N PRO A 97 18.88 13.62 10.83
CA PRO A 97 17.72 14.07 10.07
C PRO A 97 17.78 13.63 8.59
N PRO A 98 16.62 13.36 7.96
CA PRO A 98 16.56 13.10 6.51
C PRO A 98 17.20 14.24 5.72
N THR A 99 17.96 13.91 4.70
CA THR A 99 18.61 14.89 3.81
C THR A 99 18.03 14.74 2.41
N GLU A 100 17.40 15.79 1.90
CA GLU A 100 16.87 15.81 0.54
C GLU A 100 17.97 16.17 -0.46
N ALA A 101 18.06 15.41 -1.54
CA ALA A 101 18.99 15.70 -2.62
C ALA A 101 18.53 16.96 -3.38
N PRO A 102 19.46 17.81 -3.82
CA PRO A 102 19.13 18.90 -4.73
C PRO A 102 18.53 18.34 -6.02
N GLN A 103 17.66 19.12 -6.66
CA GLN A 103 17.13 18.77 -7.96
C GLN A 103 18.26 18.75 -9.00
N VAL A 104 18.15 17.82 -9.95
CA VAL A 104 19.08 17.75 -11.08
C VAL A 104 19.00 19.04 -11.91
N PRO A 105 20.13 19.54 -12.44
CA PRO A 105 20.14 20.76 -13.26
C PRO A 105 19.17 20.68 -14.44
N VAL A 106 18.60 21.81 -14.84
CA VAL A 106 17.63 21.87 -15.94
C VAL A 106 18.17 21.27 -17.24
N VAL A 107 19.48 21.44 -17.51
CA VAL A 107 20.14 20.85 -18.68
C VAL A 107 20.02 19.32 -18.69
N TYR A 108 20.17 18.67 -17.53
CA TYR A 108 19.97 17.23 -17.43
C TYR A 108 18.51 16.84 -17.69
N GLN A 109 17.55 17.63 -17.19
CA GLN A 109 16.12 17.37 -17.42
C GLN A 109 15.76 17.48 -18.91
N LEU A 110 16.33 18.47 -19.61
CA LEU A 110 16.17 18.66 -21.05
C LEU A 110 16.81 17.51 -21.85
N LEU A 111 18.04 17.11 -21.53
CA LEU A 111 18.69 15.97 -22.20
C LEU A 111 17.92 14.66 -21.98
N LYS A 112 17.43 14.45 -20.75
CA LYS A 112 16.60 13.29 -20.40
C LYS A 112 15.27 13.30 -21.16
N SER A 113 14.62 14.46 -21.30
CA SER A 113 13.32 14.55 -21.98
C SER A 113 13.44 14.17 -23.46
N VAL A 114 14.51 14.59 -24.15
CA VAL A 114 14.82 14.15 -25.52
C VAL A 114 14.99 12.62 -25.59
N GLY A 115 15.69 12.02 -24.62
CA GLY A 115 15.81 10.56 -24.52
C GLY A 115 14.46 9.86 -24.34
N HIS A 116 13.64 10.33 -23.40
CA HIS A 116 12.28 9.81 -23.20
C HIS A 116 11.39 9.94 -24.43
N SER A 117 11.62 10.95 -25.29
CA SER A 117 10.85 11.07 -26.53
C SER A 117 11.00 9.87 -27.44
N THR A 118 12.18 9.26 -27.49
CA THR A 118 12.40 8.03 -28.26
C THR A 118 11.73 6.81 -27.64
N MET A 119 11.68 6.73 -26.30
CA MET A 119 10.98 5.65 -25.59
C MET A 119 9.47 5.70 -25.86
N ALA A 120 8.87 6.91 -25.89
CA ALA A 120 7.45 7.07 -26.18
C ALA A 120 7.05 6.50 -27.55
N LEU A 121 7.95 6.55 -28.55
CA LEU A 121 7.71 5.92 -29.86
C LEU A 121 7.58 4.40 -29.71
N ALA A 122 8.48 3.78 -28.96
CA ALA A 122 8.45 2.33 -28.73
C ALA A 122 7.21 1.90 -27.93
N GLU A 123 6.76 2.70 -26.96
CA GLU A 123 5.53 2.43 -26.20
C GLU A 123 4.28 2.49 -27.08
N VAL A 124 4.22 3.46 -28.02
CA VAL A 124 3.07 3.59 -28.93
C VAL A 124 3.05 2.51 -30.00
N VAL A 125 4.21 2.16 -30.57
CA VAL A 125 4.29 1.25 -31.73
C VAL A 125 4.54 -0.20 -31.34
N GLY A 126 5.14 -0.45 -30.18
CA GLY A 126 5.54 -1.78 -29.70
C GLY A 126 4.46 -2.87 -29.81
N PRO A 127 3.20 -2.62 -29.39
CA PRO A 127 2.11 -3.58 -29.51
C PRO A 127 1.70 -3.97 -30.94
N TYR A 128 2.22 -3.28 -31.96
CA TYR A 128 1.83 -3.43 -33.37
C TYR A 128 2.96 -3.96 -34.26
N VAL A 129 4.15 -4.22 -33.70
CA VAL A 129 5.35 -4.60 -34.46
C VAL A 129 5.16 -5.92 -35.21
N ASP A 130 4.39 -6.85 -34.66
CA ASP A 130 4.06 -8.15 -35.26
C ASP A 130 2.68 -8.20 -35.92
N ASN A 131 1.96 -7.07 -35.95
CA ASN A 131 0.64 -6.93 -36.57
C ASN A 131 0.56 -5.66 -37.45
N PRO A 132 1.22 -5.66 -38.62
CA PRO A 132 1.37 -4.45 -39.45
C PRO A 132 0.07 -3.94 -40.08
N ASP A 133 -0.98 -4.78 -40.14
CA ASP A 133 -2.28 -4.39 -40.67
C ASP A 133 -3.10 -3.55 -39.67
N ASP A 134 -2.83 -3.70 -38.37
CA ASP A 134 -3.42 -2.84 -37.34
C ASP A 134 -2.74 -1.47 -37.31
N LYS A 135 -3.50 -0.47 -37.75
CA LYS A 135 -3.06 0.91 -37.90
C LYS A 135 -3.56 1.83 -36.78
N SER A 136 -4.15 1.27 -35.71
CA SER A 136 -4.72 2.06 -34.62
C SER A 136 -3.69 2.93 -33.88
N TRP A 137 -2.39 2.57 -33.95
CA TRP A 137 -1.28 3.40 -33.45
C TRP A 137 -1.13 4.78 -34.12
N ARG A 138 -1.64 4.94 -35.36
CA ARG A 138 -1.40 6.17 -36.16
C ARG A 138 -1.96 7.42 -35.51
N GLY A 139 -3.12 7.33 -34.87
CA GLY A 139 -3.74 8.47 -34.18
C GLY A 139 -2.84 9.00 -33.05
N SER A 140 -2.40 8.10 -32.18
CA SER A 140 -1.48 8.43 -31.07
C SER A 140 -0.13 8.95 -31.58
N MET A 141 0.43 8.36 -32.64
CA MET A 141 1.68 8.83 -33.24
C MET A 141 1.56 10.22 -33.86
N LEU A 142 0.45 10.52 -34.55
CA LEU A 142 0.21 11.85 -35.11
C LEU A 142 0.07 12.90 -34.01
N ALA A 143 -0.67 12.59 -32.94
CA ALA A 143 -0.80 13.47 -31.78
C ALA A 143 0.56 13.73 -31.11
N TYR A 144 1.38 12.68 -30.94
CA TYR A 144 2.70 12.82 -30.36
C TYR A 144 3.65 13.65 -31.23
N ARG A 145 3.65 13.40 -32.55
CA ARG A 145 4.40 14.21 -33.53
C ARG A 145 4.02 15.69 -33.45
N SER A 146 2.73 16.00 -33.40
CA SER A 146 2.26 17.39 -33.30
C SER A 146 2.81 18.09 -32.05
N ARG A 147 2.82 17.40 -30.90
CA ARG A 147 3.37 17.95 -29.64
C ARG A 147 4.87 18.18 -29.72
N MET A 148 5.61 17.25 -30.33
CA MET A 148 7.05 17.41 -30.56
C MET A 148 7.34 18.60 -31.47
N GLN A 149 6.57 18.78 -32.55
CA GLN A 149 6.72 19.92 -33.45
C GLN A 149 6.46 21.24 -32.73
N SER A 150 5.37 21.35 -31.98
CA SER A 150 5.07 22.56 -31.20
C SER A 150 6.16 22.90 -30.17
N ALA A 151 6.79 21.87 -29.57
CA ALA A 151 7.91 22.09 -28.65
C ALA A 151 9.16 22.58 -29.38
N LEU A 152 9.45 22.04 -30.57
CA LEU A 152 10.58 22.43 -31.41
C LEU A 152 10.41 23.87 -31.93
N ASP A 153 9.22 24.21 -32.42
CA ASP A 153 8.90 25.55 -32.94
C ASP A 153 9.08 26.65 -31.87
N GLY A 154 8.98 26.29 -30.58
CA GLY A 154 9.15 27.20 -29.45
C GLY A 154 10.59 27.36 -28.95
N LEU A 155 11.59 26.66 -29.52
CA LEU A 155 12.98 26.76 -29.04
C LEU A 155 13.70 28.04 -29.48
N ASP A 156 13.24 28.66 -30.58
CA ASP A 156 13.80 29.89 -31.15
C ASP A 156 12.91 31.13 -30.89
N ALA A 157 11.85 30.98 -30.08
CA ALA A 157 10.86 32.02 -29.79
C ALA A 157 11.26 32.97 -28.65
#